data_AF-A0A6G3ZMJ1-F1
#
_entry.id   AF-A0A6G3ZMJ1-F1
#
_cell.length_a   1.000
_cell.length_b   1.000
_cell.length_c   1.000
_cell.angle_alpha   90.00
_cell.angle_beta   90.00
_cell.angle_gamma   90.00
#
_symmetry.space_group_name_H-M   'P 1'
#
loop_
_entity.id
_entity.type
_entity.pdbx_description
1 polymer ?
#
loop_
_entity_poly.entity_id
_entity_poly.type
_entity_poly.pdbx_seq_one_letter_code
_entity_poly.pdbx_strand_id
1 'polypeptide(L)'
;MTGSLTYVEFLSAFLAVPAVGLTVAVARRTEAPRRVVAGVAALVCIAVAYTAPWDSYLVGRGVWTYGEGVVAARFARVPLGEWLFFVLQTVTTGLWYHLLAPRVDPGVPGRDAPGRADARTVGAVAWLALAALGAVLTVSATRTYYLGMILVWAGPVVAFLWAVGGPVVWRYRRLVAARSRFRRRTSGSPTGSPSARVSGRFRPTTRPGFTSRDCRSRRRFSSS
;
A
#
# COMPACT_ATOMS: atom_id res chain seq x y z
N MET A 1 35.54 -15.85 24.85
CA MET A 1 35.33 -14.52 24.24
C MET A 1 33.93 -14.49 23.65
N THR A 2 32.94 -13.97 24.36
CA THR A 2 31.64 -13.67 23.74
C THR A 2 31.83 -12.37 22.96
N GLY A 3 32.29 -12.48 21.71
CA GLY A 3 32.39 -11.34 20.82
C GLY A 3 31.02 -10.67 20.71
N SER A 4 30.95 -9.36 20.93
CA SER A 4 29.74 -8.58 20.67
C SER A 4 29.36 -8.74 19.20
N LEU A 5 28.10 -9.07 18.92
CA LEU A 5 27.58 -9.17 17.55
C LEU A 5 27.84 -7.86 16.79
N THR A 6 28.41 -7.97 15.61
CA THR A 6 28.50 -6.85 14.67
C THR A 6 27.11 -6.47 14.19
N TYR A 7 26.96 -5.22 13.72
CA TYR A 7 25.66 -4.75 13.23
C TYR A 7 25.16 -5.58 12.02
N VAL A 8 26.07 -6.06 11.19
CA VAL A 8 25.75 -6.92 10.03
C VAL A 8 25.25 -8.30 10.47
N GLU A 9 25.88 -8.91 11.47
CA GLU A 9 25.44 -10.21 12.02
C GLU A 9 24.05 -10.10 12.63
N PHE A 10 23.81 -9.03 13.40
CA PHE A 10 22.49 -8.74 13.96
C PHE A 10 21.42 -8.63 12.85
N LEU A 11 21.66 -7.81 11.82
CA LEU A 11 20.71 -7.66 10.72
C LEU A 11 20.50 -8.97 9.95
N SER A 12 21.54 -9.76 9.79
CA SER A 12 21.45 -11.06 9.11
C SER A 12 20.55 -12.03 9.90
N ALA A 13 20.75 -12.12 11.21
CA ALA A 13 19.95 -13.00 12.06
C ALA A 13 18.49 -12.53 12.18
N PHE A 14 18.25 -11.25 12.42
CA PHE A 14 16.92 -10.74 12.77
C PHE A 14 16.11 -10.23 11.59
N LEU A 15 16.73 -9.92 10.45
CA LEU A 15 16.03 -9.34 9.30
C LEU A 15 16.18 -10.18 8.03
N ALA A 16 17.36 -10.74 7.76
CA ALA A 16 17.52 -11.60 6.59
C ALA A 16 16.76 -12.92 6.75
N VAL A 17 16.73 -13.52 7.95
CA VAL A 17 15.97 -14.77 8.20
C VAL A 17 14.47 -14.58 7.96
N PRO A 18 13.78 -13.55 8.53
CA PRO A 18 12.40 -13.25 8.14
C PRO A 18 12.21 -12.94 6.66
N ALA A 19 13.15 -12.21 6.03
CA ALA A 19 13.06 -11.90 4.61
C ALA A 19 13.08 -13.17 3.73
N VAL A 20 13.93 -14.15 4.07
CA VAL A 20 13.97 -15.46 3.40
C VAL A 20 12.65 -16.20 3.61
N GLY A 21 12.16 -16.27 4.85
CA GLY A 21 10.88 -16.91 5.16
C GLY A 21 9.70 -16.30 4.38
N LEU A 22 9.65 -14.97 4.29
CA LEU A 22 8.65 -14.25 3.50
C LEU A 22 8.82 -14.50 2.00
N THR A 23 10.04 -14.56 1.50
CA THR A 23 10.33 -14.86 0.08
C THR A 23 9.79 -16.23 -0.29
N VAL A 24 10.07 -17.26 0.53
CA VAL A 24 9.54 -18.61 0.35
C VAL A 24 8.01 -18.62 0.41
N ALA A 25 7.41 -17.90 1.38
CA ALA A 25 5.96 -17.81 1.50
C ALA A 25 5.29 -17.13 0.30
N VAL A 26 5.90 -16.07 -0.25
CA VAL A 26 5.43 -15.39 -1.47
C VAL A 26 5.56 -16.31 -2.68
N ALA A 27 6.71 -16.96 -2.85
CA ALA A 27 6.97 -17.87 -3.97
C ALA A 27 5.96 -19.03 -4.01
N ARG A 28 5.53 -19.53 -2.85
CA ARG A 28 4.52 -20.60 -2.74
C ARG A 28 3.07 -20.14 -2.97
N ARG A 29 2.78 -18.85 -2.92
CA ARG A 29 1.40 -18.31 -2.89
C ARG A 29 1.06 -17.39 -4.06
N THR A 30 2.01 -17.09 -4.92
CA THR A 30 1.86 -16.08 -5.97
C THR A 30 2.13 -16.68 -7.34
N GLU A 31 1.16 -16.52 -8.23
CA GLU A 31 1.25 -16.95 -9.64
C GLU A 31 2.21 -16.08 -10.47
N ALA A 32 2.50 -14.84 -10.03
CA ALA A 32 3.33 -13.87 -10.74
C ALA A 32 4.55 -13.37 -9.92
N PRO A 33 5.49 -14.25 -9.53
CA PRO A 33 6.61 -13.89 -8.65
C PRO A 33 7.51 -12.80 -9.25
N ARG A 34 7.67 -12.77 -10.59
CA ARG A 34 8.47 -11.74 -11.28
C ARG A 34 7.93 -10.32 -11.05
N ARG A 35 6.61 -10.14 -11.00
CA ARG A 35 6.00 -8.82 -10.75
C ARG A 35 6.25 -8.36 -9.32
N VAL A 36 6.19 -9.30 -8.36
CA VAL A 36 6.49 -9.00 -6.95
C VAL A 36 7.95 -8.60 -6.79
N VAL A 37 8.87 -9.38 -7.36
CA VAL A 37 10.31 -9.08 -7.32
C VAL A 37 10.60 -7.72 -7.96
N ALA A 38 10.03 -7.43 -9.14
CA ALA A 38 10.22 -6.14 -9.80
C ALA A 38 9.68 -4.97 -8.95
N GLY A 39 8.49 -5.11 -8.35
CA GLY A 39 7.91 -4.10 -7.47
C GLY A 39 8.74 -3.87 -6.21
N VAL A 40 9.19 -4.93 -5.54
CA VAL A 40 10.05 -4.83 -4.35
C VAL A 40 11.41 -4.24 -4.72
N ALA A 41 12.02 -4.64 -5.83
CA ALA A 41 13.28 -4.07 -6.30
C ALA A 41 13.15 -2.57 -6.58
N ALA A 42 12.07 -2.13 -7.22
CA ALA A 42 11.79 -0.72 -7.43
C ALA A 42 11.67 0.05 -6.09
N LEU A 43 10.96 -0.53 -5.10
CA LEU A 43 10.85 0.06 -3.76
C LEU A 43 12.22 0.15 -3.06
N VAL A 44 13.07 -0.87 -3.18
CA VAL A 44 14.43 -0.86 -2.63
C VAL A 44 15.24 0.28 -3.26
N CYS A 45 15.21 0.43 -4.59
CA CYS A 45 15.92 1.51 -5.27
C CYS A 45 15.46 2.89 -4.79
N ILE A 46 14.14 3.10 -4.67
CA ILE A 46 13.57 4.36 -4.17
C ILE A 46 13.99 4.60 -2.72
N ALA A 47 13.86 3.59 -1.85
CA ALA A 47 14.18 3.70 -0.43
C ALA A 47 15.65 4.04 -0.20
N VAL A 48 16.56 3.35 -0.90
CA VAL A 48 18.00 3.59 -0.80
C VAL A 48 18.35 4.98 -1.34
N ALA A 49 17.88 5.34 -2.55
CA ALA A 49 18.17 6.63 -3.16
C ALA A 49 17.67 7.81 -2.31
N TYR A 50 16.54 7.65 -1.61
CA TYR A 50 15.96 8.70 -0.78
C TYR A 50 16.56 8.78 0.63
N THR A 51 16.90 7.63 1.23
CA THR A 51 17.30 7.56 2.65
C THR A 51 18.81 7.69 2.81
N ALA A 52 19.61 7.10 1.91
CA ALA A 52 21.07 7.10 2.05
C ALA A 52 21.70 8.50 2.09
N PRO A 53 21.26 9.51 1.30
CA PRO A 53 21.83 10.86 1.39
C PRO A 53 21.59 11.52 2.75
N TRP A 54 20.38 11.35 3.31
CA TRP A 54 20.03 11.87 4.63
C TRP A 54 20.85 11.22 5.74
N ASP A 55 20.99 9.90 5.65
CA ASP A 55 21.78 9.13 6.61
C ASP A 55 23.26 9.54 6.59
N SER A 56 23.86 9.60 5.39
CA SER A 56 25.23 10.08 5.19
C SER A 56 25.44 11.50 5.72
N TYR A 57 24.44 12.37 5.54
CA TYR A 57 24.49 13.74 6.06
C TYR A 57 24.51 13.77 7.60
N LEU A 58 23.63 13.01 8.27
CA LEU A 58 23.54 13.03 9.73
C LEU A 58 24.72 12.36 10.41
N VAL A 59 25.23 11.26 9.85
CA VAL A 59 26.47 10.63 10.30
C VAL A 59 27.65 11.59 10.10
N GLY A 60 27.71 12.29 8.95
CA GLY A 60 28.73 13.30 8.68
C GLY A 60 28.69 14.50 9.63
N ARG A 61 27.52 14.80 10.22
CA ARG A 61 27.34 15.84 11.24
C ARG A 61 27.55 15.34 12.67
N GLY A 62 27.86 14.05 12.85
CA GLY A 62 28.08 13.44 14.17
C GLY A 62 26.83 13.40 15.04
N VAL A 63 25.64 13.38 14.44
CA VAL A 63 24.36 13.40 15.17
C VAL A 63 24.18 12.12 15.99
N TRP A 64 24.68 11.00 15.49
CA TRP A 64 24.87 9.78 16.24
C TRP A 64 26.18 9.09 15.83
N THR A 65 26.71 8.29 16.73
CA THR A 65 28.00 7.59 16.58
C THR A 65 27.81 6.09 16.71
N TYR A 66 28.64 5.32 16.01
CA TYR A 66 28.67 3.87 16.15
C TYR A 66 29.76 3.47 17.16
N GLY A 67 29.47 2.47 17.99
CA GLY A 67 30.44 1.92 18.94
C GLY A 67 31.64 1.28 18.23
N GLU A 68 32.77 1.21 18.93
CA GLU A 68 33.98 0.56 18.42
C GLU A 68 33.73 -0.92 18.10
N GLY A 69 34.26 -1.41 16.98
CA GLY A 69 34.13 -2.81 16.56
C GLY A 69 32.77 -3.23 15.99
N VAL A 70 31.74 -2.37 16.02
CA VAL A 70 30.38 -2.69 15.54
C VAL A 70 30.23 -2.53 14.01
N VAL A 71 31.06 -1.65 13.43
CA VAL A 71 31.02 -1.31 12.00
C VAL A 71 32.04 -2.16 11.23
N ALA A 72 31.55 -3.13 10.46
CA ALA A 72 32.38 -4.00 9.64
C ALA A 72 33.12 -3.23 8.52
N ALA A 73 32.43 -2.30 7.84
CA ALA A 73 33.04 -1.35 6.90
C ALA A 73 32.11 -0.14 6.67
N ARG A 74 32.61 0.91 6.01
CA ARG A 74 31.83 2.11 5.64
C ARG A 74 31.84 2.31 4.13
N PHE A 75 30.69 2.71 3.57
CA PHE A 75 30.54 3.17 2.20
C PHE A 75 29.81 4.52 2.18
N ALA A 76 30.36 5.51 1.48
CA ALA A 76 29.84 6.88 1.44
C ALA A 76 29.59 7.50 2.84
N ARG A 77 30.52 7.28 3.80
CA ARG A 77 30.46 7.66 5.23
C ARG A 77 29.45 6.89 6.10
N VAL A 78 28.66 6.02 5.50
CA VAL A 78 27.63 5.22 6.17
C VAL A 78 28.11 3.78 6.39
N PRO A 79 27.93 3.17 7.58
CA PRO A 79 28.25 1.76 7.79
C PRO A 79 27.54 0.83 6.81
N LEU A 80 28.19 -0.25 6.37
CA LEU A 80 27.56 -1.26 5.50
C LEU A 80 26.29 -1.87 6.11
N GLY A 81 26.21 -1.93 7.43
CA GLY A 81 25.00 -2.38 8.11
C GLY A 81 23.78 -1.51 7.79
N GLU A 82 23.92 -0.19 7.64
CA GLU A 82 22.78 0.68 7.29
C GLU A 82 22.29 0.42 5.87
N TRP A 83 23.22 0.22 4.93
CA TRP A 83 22.87 -0.19 3.56
C TRP A 83 22.11 -1.52 3.55
N LEU A 84 22.58 -2.48 4.34
CA LEU A 84 21.91 -3.77 4.50
C LEU A 84 20.53 -3.60 5.15
N PHE A 85 20.41 -2.71 6.14
CA PHE A 85 19.15 -2.39 6.80
C PHE A 85 18.15 -1.79 5.80
N PHE A 86 18.53 -0.78 5.01
CA PHE A 86 17.65 -0.17 4.02
C PHE A 86 17.09 -1.20 3.04
N VAL A 87 17.95 -2.10 2.55
CA VAL A 87 17.56 -3.15 1.62
C VAL A 87 16.67 -4.19 2.30
N LEU A 88 17.15 -4.82 3.38
CA LEU A 88 16.44 -5.92 4.04
C LEU A 88 15.11 -5.45 4.65
N GLN A 89 15.04 -4.25 5.22
CA GLN A 89 13.82 -3.70 5.79
C GLN A 89 12.77 -3.46 4.70
N THR A 90 13.20 -2.90 3.56
CA THR A 90 12.30 -2.65 2.43
C THR A 90 11.81 -3.96 1.81
N VAL A 91 12.69 -4.96 1.64
CA VAL A 91 12.33 -6.29 1.14
C VAL A 91 11.33 -6.96 2.10
N THR A 92 11.66 -7.03 3.39
CA THR A 92 10.81 -7.66 4.41
C THR A 92 9.43 -7.00 4.43
N THR A 93 9.37 -5.66 4.47
CA THR A 93 8.11 -4.92 4.52
C THR A 93 7.30 -5.09 3.24
N GLY A 94 7.95 -5.03 2.08
CA GLY A 94 7.29 -5.19 0.78
C GLY A 94 6.70 -6.59 0.58
N LEU A 95 7.46 -7.63 0.91
CA LEU A 95 6.98 -9.01 0.84
C LEU A 95 5.87 -9.30 1.87
N TRP A 96 6.03 -8.79 3.10
CA TRP A 96 4.99 -8.88 4.12
C TRP A 96 3.70 -8.19 3.66
N TYR A 97 3.80 -6.98 3.12
CA TYR A 97 2.66 -6.25 2.56
C TYR A 97 1.99 -7.03 1.43
N HIS A 98 2.75 -7.61 0.51
CA HIS A 98 2.20 -8.45 -0.58
C HIS A 98 1.39 -9.64 -0.04
N LEU A 99 1.85 -10.29 1.03
CA LEU A 99 1.10 -11.37 1.68
C LEU A 99 -0.15 -10.89 2.44
N LEU A 100 -0.21 -9.61 2.80
CA LEU A 100 -1.37 -8.96 3.42
C LEU A 100 -2.36 -8.41 2.39
N ALA A 101 -1.88 -8.00 1.22
CA ALA A 101 -2.64 -7.29 0.18
C ALA A 101 -3.93 -8.02 -0.26
N PRO A 102 -4.00 -9.37 -0.36
CA PRO A 102 -5.27 -10.06 -0.66
C PRO A 102 -6.40 -9.81 0.37
N ARG A 103 -6.10 -9.19 1.51
CA ARG A 103 -7.08 -8.82 2.55
C ARG A 103 -7.49 -7.34 2.50
N VAL A 104 -6.85 -6.54 1.65
CA VAL A 104 -7.07 -5.09 1.52
C VAL A 104 -7.40 -4.83 0.06
N ASP A 105 -8.67 -4.60 -0.25
CA ASP A 105 -9.08 -4.23 -1.60
C ASP A 105 -8.46 -2.86 -1.96
N PRO A 106 -7.45 -2.80 -2.86
CA PRO A 106 -6.73 -1.58 -3.17
C PRO A 106 -7.48 -0.69 -4.16
N GLY A 107 -8.72 -1.07 -4.53
CA GLY A 107 -9.56 -0.29 -5.43
C GLY A 107 -9.55 1.17 -5.02
N VAL A 108 -8.84 2.00 -5.79
CA VAL A 108 -8.81 3.45 -5.61
C VAL A 108 -10.24 3.91 -5.89
N PRO A 109 -11.05 4.27 -4.87
CA PRO A 109 -12.40 4.73 -5.12
C PRO A 109 -12.32 5.97 -5.99
N GLY A 110 -13.30 6.13 -6.90
CA GLY A 110 -13.41 7.29 -7.77
C GLY A 110 -13.23 8.61 -7.02
N ARG A 111 -12.71 9.63 -7.71
CA ARG A 111 -12.37 10.94 -7.14
C ARG A 111 -13.56 11.63 -6.44
N ASP A 112 -14.78 11.17 -6.69
CA ASP A 112 -16.03 11.91 -6.43
C ASP A 112 -16.77 11.48 -5.15
N ALA A 113 -16.15 10.69 -4.27
CA ALA A 113 -16.77 10.32 -3.01
C ALA A 113 -16.82 11.53 -2.02
N PRO A 114 -17.98 11.89 -1.46
CA PRO A 114 -18.11 13.00 -0.51
C PRO A 114 -17.19 12.82 0.72
N GLY A 115 -16.53 13.89 1.17
CA GLY A 115 -15.62 13.90 2.33
C GLY A 115 -14.22 13.28 2.11
N ARG A 116 -13.94 12.75 0.91
CA ARG A 116 -12.64 12.13 0.56
C ARG A 116 -11.57 13.18 0.23
N ALA A 117 -11.96 14.24 -0.48
CA ALA A 117 -11.08 15.35 -0.82
C ALA A 117 -10.57 16.06 0.45
N ASP A 118 -11.42 16.20 1.46
CA ASP A 118 -11.06 16.80 2.74
C ASP A 118 -10.08 15.92 3.51
N ALA A 119 -10.33 14.61 3.64
CA ALA A 119 -9.38 13.72 4.32
C ALA A 119 -8.02 13.65 3.62
N ARG A 120 -7.99 13.73 2.28
CA ARG A 120 -6.77 13.77 1.47
C ARG A 120 -5.96 15.04 1.73
N THR A 121 -6.61 16.19 1.61
CA THR A 121 -5.99 17.51 1.73
C THR A 121 -5.59 17.79 3.17
N VAL A 122 -6.47 17.57 4.14
CA VAL A 122 -6.21 17.79 5.57
C VAL A 122 -5.00 16.98 6.03
N GLY A 123 -4.92 15.69 5.69
CA GLY A 123 -3.77 14.89 6.12
C GLY A 123 -2.47 15.25 5.39
N ALA A 124 -2.53 15.60 4.10
CA ALA A 124 -1.34 16.09 3.39
C ALA A 124 -0.84 17.42 3.98
N VAL A 125 -1.75 18.37 4.24
CA VAL A 125 -1.44 19.64 4.90
C VAL A 125 -0.90 19.42 6.31
N ALA A 126 -1.46 18.50 7.08
CA ALA A 126 -0.96 18.17 8.42
C ALA A 126 0.50 17.67 8.37
N TRP A 127 0.84 16.79 7.43
CA TRP A 127 2.21 16.31 7.25
C TRP A 127 3.17 17.40 6.76
N LEU A 128 2.72 18.30 5.88
CA LEU A 128 3.50 19.46 5.46
C LEU A 128 3.72 20.46 6.62
N ALA A 129 2.71 20.67 7.47
CA ALA A 129 2.83 21.48 8.66
C ALA A 129 3.83 20.87 9.66
N LEU A 130 3.82 19.53 9.82
CA LEU A 130 4.84 18.83 10.61
C LEU A 130 6.25 18.96 10.00
N ALA A 131 6.38 18.94 8.67
CA ALA A 131 7.66 19.19 8.01
C ALA A 131 8.17 20.62 8.28
N ALA A 132 7.28 21.62 8.21
CA ALA A 132 7.60 23.00 8.54
C ALA A 132 7.99 23.17 10.01
N LEU A 133 7.26 22.53 10.93
CA LEU A 133 7.64 22.45 12.34
C LEU A 133 9.02 21.81 12.51
N GLY A 134 9.30 20.74 11.76
CA GLY A 134 10.61 20.12 11.71
C GLY A 134 11.71 21.13 11.35
N ALA A 135 11.47 21.97 10.34
CA ALA A 135 12.43 22.98 9.88
C ALA A 135 12.68 24.06 10.94
N VAL A 136 11.67 24.41 11.73
CA VAL A 136 11.86 25.26 12.90
C VAL A 136 12.70 24.53 13.95
N LEU A 137 12.40 23.27 14.25
CA LEU A 137 13.12 22.49 15.26
C LEU A 137 14.60 22.24 14.91
N THR A 138 14.97 22.17 13.64
CA THR A 138 16.37 22.01 13.22
C THR A 138 17.22 23.24 13.49
N VAL A 139 16.62 24.45 13.49
CA VAL A 139 17.35 25.70 13.74
C VAL A 139 17.25 26.17 15.19
N SER A 140 16.24 25.72 15.95
CA SER A 140 15.99 26.18 17.32
C SER A 140 17.04 25.72 18.35
N ALA A 141 17.36 24.42 18.39
CA ALA A 141 18.26 23.87 19.39
C ALA A 141 18.94 22.58 18.92
N THR A 142 20.15 22.31 19.43
CA THR A 142 20.89 21.07 19.15
C THR A 142 20.13 19.83 19.63
N ARG A 143 19.42 19.92 20.76
CA ARG A 143 18.62 18.81 21.30
C ARG A 143 17.40 18.46 20.43
N THR A 144 16.84 19.43 19.72
CA THR A 144 15.68 19.22 18.82
C THR A 144 16.11 18.88 17.39
N TYR A 145 17.39 19.02 17.07
CA TYR A 145 17.93 18.85 15.72
C TYR A 145 17.59 17.51 15.08
N TYR A 146 17.80 16.41 15.79
CA TYR A 146 17.52 15.06 15.27
C TYR A 146 16.04 14.86 14.93
N LEU A 147 15.14 15.25 15.85
CA LEU A 147 13.70 15.19 15.63
C LEU A 147 13.29 16.11 14.46
N GLY A 148 13.83 17.32 14.41
CA GLY A 148 13.58 18.26 13.32
C GLY A 148 13.98 17.67 11.96
N MET A 149 15.16 17.06 11.87
CA MET A 149 15.66 16.43 10.64
C MET A 149 14.80 15.24 10.19
N ILE A 150 14.25 14.47 11.12
CA ILE A 150 13.28 13.40 10.78
C ILE A 150 12.02 14.02 10.18
N LEU A 151 11.46 15.06 10.81
CA LEU A 151 10.20 15.67 10.36
C LEU A 151 10.34 16.39 9.01
N VAL A 152 11.43 17.14 8.81
CA VAL A 152 11.72 17.82 7.53
C VAL A 152 11.88 16.82 6.39
N TRP A 153 12.57 15.71 6.65
CA TRP A 153 12.88 14.75 5.60
C TRP A 153 11.73 13.77 5.32
N ALA A 154 11.06 13.27 6.36
CA ALA A 154 9.97 12.31 6.19
C ALA A 154 8.63 13.00 5.83
N GLY A 155 8.37 14.18 6.38
CA GLY A 155 7.08 14.87 6.25
C GLY A 155 6.60 15.04 4.81
N PRO A 156 7.41 15.56 3.86
CA PRO A 156 6.99 15.73 2.46
C PRO A 156 6.64 14.41 1.78
N VAL A 157 7.41 13.35 2.03
CA VAL A 157 7.13 12.02 1.45
C VAL A 157 5.86 11.42 2.03
N VAL A 158 5.66 11.52 3.34
CA VAL A 158 4.43 11.03 3.97
C VAL A 158 3.22 11.85 3.53
N ALA A 159 3.36 13.16 3.33
CA ALA A 159 2.32 14.01 2.75
C ALA A 159 1.94 13.54 1.34
N PHE A 160 2.92 13.23 0.49
CA PHE A 160 2.69 12.68 -0.85
C PHE A 160 2.00 11.31 -0.80
N LEU A 161 2.49 10.38 0.01
CA LEU A 161 1.89 9.05 0.17
C LEU A 161 0.46 9.13 0.73
N TRP A 162 0.21 10.06 1.65
CA TRP A 162 -1.14 10.35 2.15
C TRP A 162 -2.02 10.95 1.07
N ALA A 163 -1.50 11.86 0.25
CA ALA A 163 -2.23 12.42 -0.88
C ALA A 163 -2.65 11.31 -1.85
N VAL A 164 -1.82 10.29 -2.07
CA VAL A 164 -2.19 9.15 -2.93
C VAL A 164 -3.21 8.24 -2.24
N GLY A 165 -2.90 7.71 -1.06
CA GLY A 165 -3.62 6.59 -0.42
C GLY A 165 -4.31 6.88 0.92
N GLY A 166 -4.08 8.04 1.54
CA GLY A 166 -4.59 8.43 2.86
C GLY A 166 -6.10 8.28 3.02
N PRO A 167 -6.94 8.65 2.04
CA PRO A 167 -8.39 8.48 2.19
C PRO A 167 -8.85 7.02 2.20
N VAL A 168 -8.08 6.09 1.62
CA VAL A 168 -8.35 4.64 1.75
C VAL A 168 -8.10 4.22 3.20
N VAL A 169 -6.95 4.58 3.76
CA VAL A 169 -6.60 4.30 5.16
C VAL A 169 -7.63 4.90 6.11
N TRP A 170 -8.06 6.15 5.87
CA TRP A 170 -9.04 6.85 6.71
C TRP A 170 -10.42 6.18 6.71
N ARG A 171 -10.86 5.64 5.56
CA ARG A 171 -12.10 4.88 5.42
C ARG A 171 -12.03 3.56 6.17
N TYR A 172 -10.90 2.87 6.08
CA TYR A 172 -10.67 1.57 6.75
C TYR A 172 -10.05 1.72 8.15
N ARG A 173 -10.02 2.92 8.74
CA ARG A 173 -9.34 3.18 10.03
C ARG A 173 -9.79 2.27 11.16
N ARG A 174 -11.06 1.85 11.17
CA ARG A 174 -11.59 0.89 12.16
C ARG A 174 -11.17 -0.55 11.90
N LEU A 175 -10.94 -0.95 10.65
CA LEU A 175 -10.40 -2.26 10.30
C LEU A 175 -8.87 -2.32 10.49
N VAL A 176 -8.20 -1.19 10.30
CA VAL A 176 -6.77 -1.02 10.65
C VAL A 176 -6.59 -1.02 12.17
N ALA A 177 -7.46 -0.34 12.92
CA ALA A 177 -7.38 -0.28 14.39
C ALA A 177 -7.92 -1.54 15.09
N ALA A 178 -8.97 -2.17 14.57
CA ALA A 178 -9.58 -3.37 15.13
C ALA A 178 -9.29 -4.57 14.22
N ARG A 179 -8.07 -5.12 14.29
CA ARG A 179 -7.76 -6.38 13.58
C ARG A 179 -8.13 -7.59 14.43
N SER A 180 -9.37 -8.05 14.31
CA SER A 180 -9.73 -9.48 14.14
C SER A 180 -11.25 -9.64 14.24
N ARG A 181 -11.79 -10.63 13.51
CA ARG A 181 -13.22 -10.96 13.33
C ARG A 181 -13.93 -10.21 12.20
N PHE A 182 -13.67 -10.62 10.96
CA PHE A 182 -14.79 -10.76 10.03
C PHE A 182 -14.59 -11.93 9.05
N ARG A 183 -15.19 -13.04 9.48
CA ARG A 183 -15.90 -14.09 8.73
C ARG A 183 -15.69 -14.14 7.21
N ARG A 184 -15.13 -15.27 6.75
CA ARG A 184 -15.31 -15.75 5.37
C ARG A 184 -16.81 -15.80 5.08
N ARG A 185 -17.30 -14.95 4.18
CA ARG A 185 -18.62 -15.14 3.58
C ARG A 185 -18.45 -16.29 2.60
N THR A 186 -18.81 -17.50 3.04
CA THR A 186 -18.97 -18.65 2.16
C THR A 186 -20.03 -18.28 1.12
N SER A 187 -19.62 -18.10 -0.13
CA SER A 187 -20.53 -18.12 -1.26
C SER A 187 -21.04 -19.55 -1.39
N GLY A 188 -22.20 -19.82 -0.80
CA GLY A 188 -22.94 -21.05 -1.04
C GLY A 188 -23.33 -21.09 -2.51
N SER A 189 -22.82 -22.10 -3.22
CA SER A 189 -23.36 -22.59 -4.48
C SER A 189 -24.74 -23.20 -4.22
N PRO A 190 -25.82 -22.76 -4.89
CA PRO A 190 -27.04 -23.55 -4.94
C PRO A 190 -26.92 -24.54 -6.09
N THR A 191 -26.28 -25.69 -5.84
CA THR A 191 -26.60 -26.91 -6.57
C THR A 191 -27.77 -27.57 -5.86
N GLY A 192 -28.92 -27.60 -6.51
CA GLY A 192 -30.12 -28.24 -5.97
C GLY A 192 -31.30 -28.11 -6.91
N SER A 193 -31.30 -28.92 -7.97
CA SER A 193 -32.55 -29.35 -8.62
C SER A 193 -33.05 -30.58 -7.87
N PRO A 194 -34.32 -30.62 -7.48
CA PRO A 194 -35.12 -31.77 -7.87
C PRO A 194 -36.54 -31.40 -8.32
N SER A 195 -37.01 -32.22 -9.26
CA SER A 195 -38.35 -32.26 -9.85
C SER A 195 -39.49 -32.17 -8.84
N ALA A 196 -40.52 -31.37 -9.15
CA ALA A 196 -41.88 -31.60 -8.68
C ALA A 196 -42.87 -31.34 -9.83
N ARG A 197 -43.50 -32.43 -10.25
CA ARG A 197 -44.62 -32.56 -11.18
C ARG A 197 -45.88 -31.97 -10.53
N VAL A 198 -46.49 -30.96 -11.14
CA VAL A 198 -47.90 -30.61 -10.89
C VAL A 198 -48.60 -30.45 -12.23
N SER A 199 -49.60 -31.30 -12.43
CA SER A 199 -50.56 -31.31 -13.52
C SER A 199 -51.61 -30.21 -13.33
N GLY A 200 -52.19 -29.74 -14.44
CA GLY A 200 -53.59 -29.32 -14.42
C GLY A 200 -53.93 -27.98 -15.07
N ARG A 201 -54.60 -28.09 -16.22
CA ARG A 201 -55.68 -27.23 -16.76
C ARG A 201 -55.32 -25.93 -17.49
N PHE A 202 -55.19 -26.13 -18.80
CA PHE A 202 -55.57 -25.23 -19.87
C PHE A 202 -57.10 -24.93 -19.82
N ARG A 203 -57.49 -23.65 -19.94
CA ARG A 203 -58.81 -23.23 -20.43
C ARG A 203 -58.66 -21.92 -21.23
N PRO A 204 -59.09 -21.86 -22.50
CA PRO A 204 -59.12 -20.66 -23.32
C PRO A 204 -60.55 -20.11 -23.49
N THR A 205 -60.71 -18.79 -23.49
CA THR A 205 -61.82 -17.99 -24.09
C THR A 205 -61.53 -16.52 -23.69
N THR A 206 -61.64 -15.46 -24.50
CA THR A 206 -62.38 -15.20 -25.74
C THR A 206 -61.79 -13.92 -26.40
N ARG A 207 -61.70 -13.90 -27.74
CA ARG A 207 -61.58 -12.73 -28.64
C ARG A 207 -62.94 -11.96 -28.69
N PRO A 208 -63.15 -10.84 -29.43
CA PRO A 208 -62.37 -10.29 -30.55
C PRO A 208 -62.22 -8.74 -30.66
N GLY A 209 -61.29 -8.31 -31.53
CA GLY A 209 -61.52 -7.26 -32.52
C GLY A 209 -61.08 -5.82 -32.19
N PHE A 210 -60.00 -5.34 -32.81
CA PHE A 210 -60.08 -4.23 -33.77
C PHE A 210 -58.76 -4.08 -34.56
N THR A 211 -58.89 -3.40 -35.69
CA THR A 211 -58.12 -3.53 -36.92
C THR A 211 -56.93 -2.58 -37.05
N SER A 212 -56.06 -2.97 -38.00
CA SER A 212 -54.92 -2.28 -38.57
C SER A 212 -55.11 -0.80 -38.90
N ARG A 213 -54.12 0.04 -38.55
CA ARG A 213 -53.61 1.22 -39.30
C ARG A 213 -52.17 1.44 -38.84
N ASP A 214 -51.18 0.93 -39.56
CA ASP A 214 -50.53 1.57 -40.71
C ASP A 214 -49.82 2.88 -40.31
N CYS A 215 -48.53 2.78 -39.97
CA CYS A 215 -47.64 3.93 -39.79
C CYS A 215 -46.34 3.64 -40.56
N ARG A 216 -46.47 3.68 -41.89
CA ARG A 216 -45.35 3.54 -42.83
C ARG A 216 -44.54 4.84 -42.88
N SER A 217 -43.25 4.68 -42.62
CA SER A 217 -42.16 5.62 -42.69
C SER A 217 -42.19 6.58 -43.91
N ARG A 218 -42.14 7.89 -43.66
CA ARG A 218 -41.71 8.90 -44.64
C ARG A 218 -40.19 9.09 -44.57
N ARG A 219 -39.47 8.78 -45.65
CA ARG A 219 -38.12 9.28 -45.95
C ARG A 219 -37.98 9.51 -47.45
N ARG A 220 -37.75 10.80 -47.81
CA ARG A 220 -37.00 11.37 -48.97
C ARG A 220 -37.56 11.01 -50.38
N PHE A 221 -37.47 11.80 -51.46
CA PHE A 221 -36.51 12.76 -52.02
C PHE A 221 -37.34 13.66 -52.99
N SER A 222 -37.31 14.99 -52.96
CA SER A 222 -36.45 15.91 -53.74
C SER A 222 -36.32 15.66 -55.25
N SER A 223 -36.66 16.73 -55.98
CA SER A 223 -36.10 17.27 -57.25
C SER A 223 -36.46 16.65 -58.60
N SER A 224 -37.02 17.57 -59.41
CA SER A 224 -36.97 17.73 -60.87
C SER A 224 -38.08 17.07 -61.69
#